data_AF-A0A3D0NNW6-F1
#
_entry.id   AF-A0A3D0NNW6-F1
#
_cell.length_a   1.000
_cell.length_b   1.000
_cell.length_c   1.000
_cell.angle_alpha   90.00
_cell.angle_beta   90.00
_cell.angle_gamma   90.00
#
_symmetry.space_group_name_H-M   'P 1'
#
loop_
_entity.id
_entity.type
_entity.pdbx_description
1 polymer ?
#
loop_
_entity_poly.entity_id
_entity_poly.type
_entity_poly.pdbx_seq_one_letter_code
_entity_poly.pdbx_strand_id
1 'polypeptide(L)'
;MNVFAAATGVGSWPGSTPREAAEIVIGELHQLPHLVELPDRGVGADLIGRSGALLVDIAIDTITRGYRIAARPGAVMRRARSLLDEDVDALEEAWEKAGGADRVVKVQAPGPITLAAQLELANGHRAITDAGAVRDLTASLAEGVSRHCAQVARRLSTT
;
A
#
# COMPACT_ATOMS: atom_id res chain seq x y z
N MET A 1 8.30 -11.31 29.53
CA MET A 1 7.32 -11.30 28.43
C MET A 1 6.21 -10.35 28.87
N ASN A 2 6.18 -9.13 28.35
CA ASN A 2 5.24 -8.12 28.84
C ASN A 2 3.84 -8.42 28.27
N VAL A 3 2.85 -8.62 29.15
CA VAL A 3 1.51 -9.19 28.86
C VAL A 3 0.53 -8.12 28.35
N PHE A 4 1.03 -7.09 27.67
CA PHE A 4 0.17 -6.06 27.05
C PHE A 4 -0.16 -6.44 25.62
N ALA A 5 -1.41 -6.18 25.22
CA ALA A 5 -1.85 -6.37 23.84
C ALA A 5 -1.00 -5.51 22.88
N ALA A 6 -0.67 -6.07 21.72
CA ALA A 6 0.01 -5.34 20.66
C ALA A 6 -0.92 -4.33 20.01
N ALA A 7 -0.54 -3.06 20.02
CA ALA A 7 -1.24 -1.99 19.32
C ALA A 7 -0.63 -1.75 17.93
N THR A 8 -1.48 -1.40 16.96
CA THR A 8 -1.08 -1.01 15.60
C THR A 8 -2.13 -0.06 14.99
N GLY A 9 -1.79 0.69 13.95
CA GLY A 9 -2.73 1.58 13.26
C GLY A 9 -3.55 0.88 12.19
N VAL A 10 -4.75 1.36 11.84
CA VAL A 10 -5.61 0.72 10.83
C VAL A 10 -5.22 1.05 9.37
N GLY A 11 -4.32 2.02 9.16
CA GLY A 11 -3.78 2.33 7.83
C GLY A 11 -3.63 3.81 7.52
N SER A 12 -4.77 4.43 7.21
CA SER A 12 -4.81 5.82 6.76
C SER A 12 -4.39 6.76 7.89
N TRP A 13 -3.42 7.60 7.57
CA TRP A 13 -2.84 8.59 8.46
C TRP A 13 -3.20 10.00 7.96
N PRO A 14 -3.61 10.93 8.84
CA PRO A 14 -3.93 12.30 8.44
C PRO A 14 -2.67 13.07 8.05
N GLY A 15 -2.75 13.88 7.00
CA GLY A 15 -1.64 14.70 6.52
C GLY A 15 -0.83 14.03 5.39
N SER A 16 0.26 14.69 5.01
CA SER A 16 0.98 14.41 3.77
C SER A 16 2.47 14.17 3.93
N THR A 17 3.00 14.17 5.17
CA THR A 17 4.43 14.02 5.45
C THR A 17 4.77 12.59 5.87
N PRO A 18 5.43 11.77 5.03
CA PRO A 18 5.75 10.38 5.37
C PRO A 18 6.78 10.26 6.49
N ARG A 19 7.75 11.16 6.56
CA ARG A 19 8.78 11.15 7.61
C ARG A 19 8.19 11.35 9.01
N GLU A 20 7.34 12.35 9.19
CA GLU A 20 6.67 12.61 10.47
C GLU A 20 5.80 11.42 10.89
N ALA A 21 5.04 10.86 9.96
CA ALA A 21 4.20 9.69 10.24
C ALA A 21 5.03 8.46 10.63
N ALA A 22 6.14 8.20 9.92
CA ALA A 22 7.05 7.10 10.23
C ALA A 22 7.72 7.26 11.59
N GLU A 23 8.21 8.45 11.93
CA GLU A 23 8.82 8.74 13.24
C GLU A 23 7.83 8.48 14.39
N ILE A 24 6.58 8.91 14.26
CA ILE A 24 5.54 8.65 15.27
C ILE A 24 5.23 7.14 15.35
N VAL A 25 5.04 6.47 14.21
CA VAL A 25 4.71 5.04 14.23
C VAL A 25 5.83 4.19 14.84
N ILE A 26 7.09 4.46 14.50
CA ILE A 26 8.23 3.73 15.06
C ILE A 26 8.40 4.04 16.55
N GLY A 27 8.21 5.30 16.94
CA GLY A 27 8.34 5.80 18.30
C GLY A 27 7.25 5.32 19.25
N GLU A 28 6.00 5.16 18.79
CA GLU A 28 4.86 4.82 19.65
C GLU A 28 4.46 3.34 19.58
N LEU A 29 4.59 2.68 18.42
CA LEU A 29 4.08 1.33 18.20
C LEU A 29 5.15 0.25 18.34
N HIS A 30 5.75 0.13 19.53
CA HIS A 30 6.92 -0.73 19.80
C HIS A 30 6.79 -2.22 19.43
N GLN A 31 5.58 -2.79 19.33
CA GLN A 31 5.40 -4.21 19.03
C GLN A 31 5.04 -4.49 17.56
N LEU A 32 4.20 -3.65 16.96
CA LEU A 32 3.67 -3.84 15.61
C LEU A 32 3.54 -2.50 14.86
N PRO A 33 4.69 -1.84 14.57
CA PRO A 33 4.71 -0.67 13.71
C PRO A 33 4.22 -1.04 12.31
N HIS A 34 3.79 -0.05 11.53
CA HIS A 34 3.19 -0.29 10.23
C HIS A 34 3.60 0.74 9.19
N LEU A 35 3.61 0.32 7.93
CA LEU A 35 3.71 1.25 6.81
C LEU A 35 2.36 1.95 6.63
N VAL A 36 2.34 3.26 6.89
CA VAL A 36 1.12 4.07 6.82
C VAL A 36 0.66 4.32 5.37
N GLU A 37 -0.62 4.61 5.23
CA GLU A 37 -1.20 5.17 3.99
C GLU A 37 -1.48 6.66 4.19
N LEU A 38 -1.08 7.51 3.23
CA LEU A 38 -1.20 8.98 3.32
C LEU A 38 -2.10 9.51 2.19
N PRO A 39 -3.43 9.32 2.28
CA PRO A 39 -4.36 9.63 1.20
C PRO A 39 -4.40 11.13 0.84
N ASP A 40 -4.06 12.04 1.77
CA ASP A 40 -4.08 13.48 1.54
C ASP A 40 -3.01 13.95 0.53
N ARG A 41 -2.06 13.08 0.13
CA ARG A 41 -1.14 13.32 -0.99
C ARG A 41 -1.81 13.20 -2.37
N GLY A 42 -3.10 12.88 -2.41
CA GLY A 42 -3.95 12.89 -3.60
C GLY A 42 -3.90 11.60 -4.42
N VAL A 43 -4.20 11.72 -5.72
CA VAL A 43 -4.32 10.57 -6.63
C VAL A 43 -3.08 9.67 -6.58
N GLY A 44 -3.31 8.37 -6.41
CA GLY A 44 -2.27 7.36 -6.27
C GLY A 44 -1.81 7.12 -4.83
N ALA A 45 -2.19 7.98 -3.87
CA ALA A 45 -1.79 7.85 -2.47
C ALA A 45 -2.83 7.10 -1.62
N ASP A 46 -4.12 7.22 -1.98
CA ASP A 46 -5.23 6.51 -1.35
C ASP A 46 -5.16 5.00 -1.55
N LEU A 47 -5.88 4.23 -0.72
CA LEU A 47 -5.92 2.77 -0.75
C LEU A 47 -6.03 2.15 -2.15
N ILE A 48 -6.89 2.70 -3.01
CA ILE A 48 -7.13 2.14 -4.34
C ILE A 48 -6.06 2.61 -5.32
N GLY A 49 -5.71 3.88 -5.33
CA GLY A 49 -4.63 4.40 -6.16
C GLY A 49 -3.29 3.75 -5.89
N ARG A 50 -2.96 3.56 -4.61
CA ARG A 50 -1.74 2.92 -4.12
C ARG A 50 -1.62 1.47 -4.55
N SER A 51 -2.75 0.77 -4.74
CA SER A 51 -2.75 -0.58 -5.29
C SER A 51 -2.17 -0.65 -6.70
N GLY A 52 -2.15 0.46 -7.46
CA GLY A 52 -1.45 0.55 -8.74
C GLY A 52 0.07 0.41 -8.61
N ALA A 53 0.63 0.62 -7.42
CA ALA A 53 2.01 0.26 -7.11
C ALA A 53 2.14 -1.21 -6.67
N LEU A 54 1.08 -1.93 -6.36
CA LEU A 54 1.18 -3.34 -5.98
C LEU A 54 0.93 -4.26 -7.16
N LEU A 55 -0.03 -3.93 -8.03
CA LEU A 55 -0.40 -4.77 -9.18
C LEU A 55 0.80 -5.01 -10.13
N VAL A 56 1.01 -6.28 -10.49
CA VAL A 56 2.11 -6.74 -11.35
C VAL A 56 1.70 -6.72 -12.82
N ASP A 57 0.56 -7.33 -13.14
CA ASP A 57 0.10 -7.56 -14.53
C ASP A 57 -1.02 -6.61 -14.97
N ILE A 58 -1.60 -5.85 -14.03
CA ILE A 58 -2.77 -5.00 -14.30
C ILE A 58 -2.39 -3.55 -14.12
N ALA A 59 -2.68 -2.76 -15.15
CA ALA A 59 -2.55 -1.32 -15.08
C ALA A 59 -3.85 -0.67 -14.63
N ILE A 60 -3.73 0.41 -13.84
CA ILE A 60 -4.86 1.27 -13.48
C ILE A 60 -4.59 2.73 -13.89
N ASP A 61 -5.67 3.46 -14.10
CA ASP A 61 -5.67 4.89 -14.38
C ASP A 61 -6.82 5.57 -13.64
N THR A 62 -6.79 6.90 -13.57
CA THR A 62 -7.81 7.69 -12.89
C THR A 62 -8.92 8.12 -13.84
N ILE A 63 -10.12 8.26 -13.30
CA ILE A 63 -11.32 8.82 -13.95
C ILE A 63 -12.03 9.73 -12.95
N THR A 64 -13.02 10.48 -13.42
CA THR A 64 -13.79 11.42 -12.58
C THR A 64 -14.43 10.76 -11.35
N ARG A 65 -14.75 9.46 -11.42
CA ARG A 65 -15.41 8.69 -10.35
C ARG A 65 -14.47 7.84 -9.50
N GLY A 66 -13.16 7.86 -9.77
CA GLY A 66 -12.18 7.02 -9.08
C GLY A 66 -11.13 6.44 -10.02
N TYR A 67 -11.06 5.12 -10.10
CA TYR A 67 -10.04 4.40 -10.87
C TYR A 67 -10.67 3.40 -11.83
N ARG A 68 -9.93 3.12 -12.91
CA ARG A 68 -10.28 2.11 -13.92
C ARG A 68 -9.09 1.22 -14.24
N ILE A 69 -9.35 0.01 -14.72
CA ILE A 69 -8.36 -0.81 -15.40
C ILE A 69 -7.98 -0.14 -16.73
N ALA A 70 -6.68 -0.08 -16.98
CA ALA A 70 -6.08 0.53 -18.17
C ALA A 70 -5.33 -0.53 -18.99
N ALA A 71 -5.19 -0.28 -20.29
CA ALA A 71 -4.46 -1.18 -21.18
C ALA A 71 -2.95 -1.17 -20.92
N ARG A 72 -2.39 -0.08 -20.37
CA ARG A 72 -0.96 0.09 -20.14
C ARG A 72 -0.69 0.97 -18.90
N PRO A 73 0.44 0.79 -18.20
CA PRO A 73 0.82 1.64 -17.08
C PRO A 73 0.91 3.12 -17.46
N GLY A 74 0.21 3.96 -16.70
CA GLY A 74 0.11 5.40 -16.92
C GLY A 74 0.83 6.26 -15.88
N ALA A 75 0.53 7.57 -15.91
CA ALA A 75 1.07 8.53 -14.94
C ALA A 75 0.62 8.23 -13.51
N VAL A 76 -0.62 7.75 -13.33
CA VAL A 76 -1.17 7.38 -12.02
C VAL A 76 -0.35 6.28 -11.34
N MET A 77 -0.01 5.20 -12.06
CA MET A 77 0.82 4.13 -11.50
C MET A 77 2.24 4.58 -11.20
N ARG A 78 2.84 5.41 -12.07
CA ARG A 78 4.17 5.99 -11.78
C ARG A 78 4.14 6.83 -10.51
N ARG A 79 3.10 7.65 -10.35
CA ARG A 79 2.89 8.46 -9.14
C ARG A 79 2.70 7.58 -7.91
N ALA A 80 1.82 6.58 -7.98
CA ALA A 80 1.58 5.64 -6.87
C ALA A 80 2.87 4.90 -6.47
N ARG A 81 3.69 4.48 -7.44
CA ARG A 81 5.01 3.87 -7.21
C ARG A 81 5.92 4.83 -6.46
N SER A 82 6.10 6.05 -6.96
CA SER A 82 6.96 7.05 -6.31
C SER A 82 6.50 7.38 -4.89
N LEU A 83 5.19 7.50 -4.66
CA LEU A 83 4.63 7.77 -3.33
C LEU A 83 4.84 6.60 -2.36
N LEU A 84 4.72 5.36 -2.84
CA LEU A 84 4.97 4.16 -2.03
C LEU A 84 6.47 4.02 -1.72
N ASP A 85 7.34 4.27 -2.69
CA ASP A 85 8.79 4.25 -2.49
C ASP A 85 9.20 5.29 -1.43
N GLU A 86 8.68 6.52 -1.53
CA GLU A 86 8.89 7.58 -0.53
C GLU A 86 8.43 7.17 0.88
N ASP A 87 7.31 6.45 1.00
CA ASP A 87 6.81 5.97 2.29
C ASP A 87 7.72 4.90 2.90
N VAL A 88 8.24 3.99 2.05
CA VAL A 88 9.16 2.95 2.51
C VAL A 88 10.53 3.56 2.85
N ASP A 89 10.99 4.56 2.11
CA ASP A 89 12.21 5.33 2.43
C ASP A 89 12.08 6.00 3.80
N ALA A 90 10.96 6.66 4.07
CA ALA A 90 10.71 7.32 5.35
C ALA A 90 10.63 6.31 6.51
N LEU A 91 10.01 5.15 6.28
CA LEU A 91 9.94 4.08 7.27
C LEU A 91 11.33 3.50 7.58
N GLU A 92 12.14 3.25 6.55
CA GLU A 92 13.52 2.76 6.71
C GLU A 92 14.38 3.78 7.45
N GLU A 93 14.31 5.07 7.09
CA GLU A 93 15.03 6.14 7.79
C GLU A 93 14.66 6.19 9.29
N ALA A 94 13.37 6.14 9.62
CA ALA A 94 12.90 6.12 11.01
C ALA A 94 13.33 4.84 11.75
N TRP A 95 13.34 3.70 11.05
CA TRP A 95 13.77 2.41 11.59
C TRP A 95 15.24 2.39 11.98
N GLU A 96 16.11 2.90 11.09
CA GLU A 96 17.54 3.01 11.33
C GLU A 96 17.84 3.95 12.50
N LYS A 97 17.17 5.12 12.56
CA LYS A 97 17.30 6.07 13.67
C LYS A 97 16.91 5.46 15.02
N ALA A 98 15.94 4.55 15.03
CA ALA A 98 15.51 3.84 16.23
C ALA A 98 16.47 2.68 16.63
N GLY A 99 17.57 2.50 15.91
CA GLY A 99 18.63 1.52 16.21
C GLY A 99 18.44 0.15 15.57
N GLY A 100 17.41 -0.03 14.72
CA GLY A 100 17.02 -1.33 14.18
C GLY A 100 16.56 -2.31 15.26
N ALA A 101 15.52 -3.11 14.97
CA ALA A 101 15.03 -4.07 15.96
C ALA A 101 14.42 -5.29 15.28
N ASP A 102 14.48 -6.43 15.98
CA ASP A 102 13.75 -7.64 15.58
C ASP A 102 12.27 -7.47 15.96
N ARG A 103 11.56 -6.67 15.16
CA ARG A 103 10.15 -6.34 15.31
C ARG A 103 9.41 -6.66 14.02
N VAL A 104 8.20 -7.20 14.18
CA VAL A 104 7.30 -7.44 13.06
C VAL A 104 6.79 -6.09 12.55
N VAL A 105 6.94 -5.86 11.25
CA VAL A 105 6.41 -4.65 10.59
C VAL A 105 5.18 -5.04 9.79
N LYS A 106 4.07 -4.37 10.07
CA LYS A 106 2.83 -4.59 9.33
C LYS A 106 2.80 -3.75 8.06
N VAL A 107 2.54 -4.40 6.93
CA VAL A 107 2.16 -3.76 5.68
C VAL A 107 0.71 -4.11 5.36
N GLN A 108 0.06 -3.29 4.53
CA GLN A 108 -1.36 -3.47 4.21
C GLN A 108 -1.69 -3.05 2.79
N ALA A 109 -2.72 -3.69 2.25
CA ALA A 109 -3.23 -3.51 0.90
C ALA A 109 -4.75 -3.75 0.88
N PRO A 110 -5.50 -3.24 -0.11
CA PRO A 110 -6.91 -3.61 -0.25
C PRO A 110 -7.03 -5.11 -0.51
N GLY A 111 -8.16 -5.72 -0.12
CA GLY A 111 -8.48 -7.08 -0.56
C GLY A 111 -8.92 -7.11 -2.04
N PRO A 112 -8.87 -8.27 -2.71
CA PRO A 112 -9.22 -8.39 -4.13
C PRO A 112 -10.67 -7.97 -4.42
N ILE A 113 -11.61 -8.29 -3.52
CA ILE A 113 -13.03 -7.89 -3.66
C ILE A 113 -13.20 -6.38 -3.50
N THR A 114 -12.52 -5.77 -2.52
CA THR A 114 -12.51 -4.30 -2.34
C THR A 114 -11.97 -3.62 -3.59
N LEU A 115 -10.86 -4.13 -4.13
CA LEU A 115 -10.25 -3.57 -5.33
C LEU A 115 -11.15 -3.71 -6.56
N ALA A 116 -11.71 -4.90 -6.79
CA ALA A 116 -12.61 -5.14 -7.93
C ALA A 116 -13.92 -4.33 -7.84
N ALA A 117 -14.41 -4.05 -6.62
CA ALA A 117 -15.59 -3.20 -6.42
C ALA A 117 -15.32 -1.73 -6.75
N GLN A 118 -14.07 -1.27 -6.64
CA GLN A 118 -13.68 0.12 -6.80
C GLN A 118 -13.05 0.44 -8.16
N LEU A 119 -12.62 -0.57 -8.91
CA LEU A 119 -12.12 -0.41 -10.27
C LEU A 119 -13.24 -0.52 -11.31
N GLU A 120 -13.27 0.41 -12.26
CA GLU A 120 -14.08 0.29 -13.47
C GLU A 120 -13.32 -0.45 -14.59
N LEU A 121 -14.05 -1.19 -15.41
CA LEU A 121 -13.58 -1.76 -16.67
C LEU A 121 -13.62 -0.69 -17.77
N ALA A 122 -13.03 -1.00 -18.93
CA ALA A 122 -13.02 -0.07 -20.08
C ALA A 122 -14.43 0.30 -20.59
N ASN A 123 -15.43 -0.52 -20.30
CA ASN A 123 -16.85 -0.30 -20.64
C ASN A 123 -17.63 0.43 -19.53
N GLY A 124 -16.99 0.85 -18.43
CA GLY A 124 -17.60 1.57 -17.31
C GLY A 124 -18.31 0.72 -16.26
N HIS A 125 -18.38 -0.61 -16.44
CA HIS A 125 -18.88 -1.50 -15.38
C HIS A 125 -17.83 -1.71 -14.29
N ARG A 126 -18.24 -2.04 -13.07
CA ARG A 126 -17.30 -2.39 -11.99
C ARG A 126 -16.64 -3.74 -12.27
N ALA A 127 -15.34 -3.86 -12.02
CA ALA A 127 -14.60 -5.11 -12.26
C ALA A 127 -15.17 -6.29 -11.45
N ILE A 128 -15.81 -6.05 -10.30
CA ILE A 128 -16.50 -7.08 -9.51
C ILE A 128 -17.62 -7.80 -10.27
N THR A 129 -18.19 -7.20 -11.33
CA THR A 129 -19.22 -7.85 -12.14
C THR A 129 -18.67 -8.83 -13.18
N ASP A 130 -17.34 -8.89 -13.32
CA ASP A 130 -16.64 -9.78 -14.25
C ASP A 130 -15.75 -10.75 -13.46
N ALA A 131 -16.12 -12.04 -13.46
CA ALA A 131 -15.38 -13.07 -12.73
C ALA A 131 -13.95 -13.28 -13.23
N GLY A 132 -13.68 -13.01 -14.52
CA GLY A 132 -12.34 -13.02 -15.07
C GLY A 132 -11.50 -11.88 -14.52
N ALA A 133 -12.06 -10.65 -14.52
CA ALA A 133 -11.38 -9.49 -13.96
C ALA A 133 -11.07 -9.65 -12.46
N VAL A 134 -11.99 -10.23 -11.67
CA VAL A 134 -11.74 -10.53 -10.25
C VAL A 134 -10.60 -11.53 -10.08
N ARG A 135 -10.55 -12.58 -10.91
CA ARG A 135 -9.48 -13.59 -10.86
C ARG A 135 -8.12 -12.97 -11.19
N ASP A 136 -8.04 -12.19 -12.26
CA ASP A 136 -6.80 -11.57 -12.71
C ASP A 136 -6.30 -10.52 -11.70
N LEU A 137 -7.22 -9.71 -11.13
CA LEU A 137 -6.91 -8.78 -10.04
C LEU A 137 -6.39 -9.51 -8.81
N THR A 138 -7.00 -10.64 -8.45
CA THR A 138 -6.57 -11.45 -7.30
C THR A 138 -5.15 -11.98 -7.50
N ALA A 139 -4.87 -12.55 -8.67
CA ALA A 139 -3.55 -13.10 -8.99
C ALA A 139 -2.47 -12.00 -8.98
N SER A 140 -2.72 -10.91 -9.71
CA SER A 140 -1.81 -9.76 -9.82
C SER A 140 -1.53 -9.10 -8.47
N LEU A 141 -2.56 -8.95 -7.62
CA LEU A 141 -2.42 -8.35 -6.30
C LEU A 141 -1.70 -9.29 -5.32
N ALA A 142 -1.99 -10.58 -5.33
CA ALA A 142 -1.34 -11.54 -4.45
C ALA A 142 0.18 -11.58 -4.69
N GLU A 143 0.58 -11.64 -5.96
CA GLU A 143 1.99 -11.55 -6.33
C GLU A 143 2.61 -10.21 -5.92
N GLY A 144 1.90 -9.11 -6.20
CA GLY A 144 2.31 -7.76 -5.84
C GLY A 144 2.58 -7.57 -4.35
N VAL A 145 1.64 -8.02 -3.52
CA VAL A 145 1.76 -7.97 -2.06
C VAL A 145 2.94 -8.81 -1.59
N SER A 146 3.12 -10.03 -2.12
CA SER A 146 4.27 -10.87 -1.78
C SER A 146 5.60 -10.18 -2.11
N ARG A 147 5.69 -9.53 -3.27
CA ARG A 147 6.89 -8.76 -3.69
C ARG A 147 7.12 -7.56 -2.79
N HIS A 148 6.07 -6.85 -2.41
CA HIS A 148 6.15 -5.69 -1.52
C HIS A 148 6.58 -6.07 -0.09
N CYS A 149 6.00 -7.11 0.49
CA CYS A 149 6.43 -7.65 1.79
C CYS A 149 7.91 -8.02 1.76
N ALA A 150 8.37 -8.73 0.71
CA ALA A 150 9.77 -9.11 0.58
C ALA A 150 10.70 -7.89 0.40
N GLN A 151 10.26 -6.84 -0.29
CA GLN A 151 11.02 -5.60 -0.42
C GLN A 151 11.16 -4.88 0.93
N VAL A 152 10.06 -4.72 1.68
CA VAL A 152 10.08 -4.09 3.00
C VAL A 152 10.91 -4.91 3.98
N ALA A 153 10.76 -6.23 3.98
CA ALA A 153 11.56 -7.13 4.81
C ALA A 153 13.07 -6.96 4.56
N ARG A 154 13.49 -6.95 3.28
CA ARG A 154 14.90 -6.73 2.90
C ARG A 154 15.43 -5.38 3.36
N ARG A 155 14.65 -4.30 3.17
CA ARG A 155 15.06 -2.93 3.53
C ARG A 155 15.24 -2.76 5.04
N LEU A 156 14.28 -3.27 5.81
CA LEU A 156 14.30 -3.15 7.26
C LEU A 156 15.15 -4.23 7.96
N SER A 157 15.78 -5.12 7.18
CA SER A 157 16.52 -6.29 7.68
C SER A 157 15.69 -7.13 8.68
N THR A 158 14.39 -7.28 8.39
CA THR A 158 13.44 -8.07 9.18
C THR A 158 13.02 -9.33 8.41
N THR A 159 12.51 -10.35 9.12
CA THR A 159 12.16 -11.68 8.55
C THR A 159 10.70 -11.75 8.12
#